data_AF-F3YW44-F1
#
_entry.id   AF-F3YW44-F1
#
_cell.length_a   1.000
_cell.length_b   1.000
_cell.length_c   1.000
_cell.angle_alpha   90.00
_cell.angle_beta   90.00
_cell.angle_gamma   90.00
#
_symmetry.space_group_name_H-M   'P 1'
#
loop_
_entity.id
_entity.type
_entity.pdbx_description
1 polymer ?
#
loop_
_entity_poly.entity_id
_entity_poly.type
_entity_poly.pdbx_seq_one_letter_code
_entity_poly.pdbx_strand_id
1 'polypeptide(L)'
;MKSIRRSIPIILATLLVPALAYAAGGGGATDLVVVADTRVLDSGIMRYFADLYNNNITMFAIWATVLTAVYGAFLGFFMDFIMTRTGLDLKSRKIVEH
;
A
#
# COMPACT_ATOMS: atom_id res chain seq x y z
N MET A 1 -16.85 12.45 37.68
CA MET A 1 -15.40 12.09 37.66
C MET A 1 -15.08 10.62 37.99
N LYS A 2 -15.88 9.88 38.77
CA LYS A 2 -15.60 8.46 39.11
C LYS A 2 -15.73 7.49 37.92
N SER A 3 -16.60 7.78 36.94
CA SER A 3 -16.78 6.98 35.72
C SER A 3 -15.52 6.98 34.84
N ILE A 4 -14.97 8.16 34.53
CA ILE A 4 -13.72 8.33 33.76
C ILE A 4 -12.53 7.61 34.39
N ARG A 5 -12.40 7.62 35.73
CA ARG A 5 -11.31 6.91 36.42
C ARG A 5 -11.38 5.39 36.28
N ARG A 6 -12.57 4.81 36.04
CA ARG A 6 -12.76 3.37 35.77
C ARG A 6 -12.48 3.01 34.32
N SER A 7 -12.59 3.96 33.40
CA SER A 7 -12.32 3.78 31.96
C SER A 7 -10.83 3.76 31.62
N ILE A 8 -10.00 4.43 32.41
CA ILE A 8 -8.53 4.51 32.21
C ILE A 8 -7.86 3.13 32.10
N PRO A 9 -8.09 2.14 33.00
CA PRO A 9 -7.46 0.82 32.85
C PRO A 9 -7.93 0.06 31.62
N ILE A 10 -9.17 0.26 31.18
CA ILE A 10 -9.73 -0.39 29.99
C ILE A 10 -9.12 0.19 28.72
N ILE A 11 -8.97 1.52 28.67
CA ILE A 11 -8.30 2.24 27.57
C ILE A 11 -6.83 1.85 27.51
N LEU A 12 -6.15 1.78 28.66
CA LEU A 12 -4.75 1.36 28.73
C LEU A 12 -4.57 -0.10 28.30
N ALA A 13 -5.48 -1.00 28.70
CA ALA A 13 -5.47 -2.39 28.25
C ALA A 13 -5.66 -2.51 26.74
N THR A 14 -6.62 -1.77 26.16
CA THR A 14 -6.86 -1.78 24.70
C THR A 14 -5.70 -1.20 23.90
N LEU A 15 -5.00 -0.19 24.44
CA LEU A 15 -3.77 0.35 23.84
C LEU A 15 -2.58 -0.62 23.89
N LEU A 16 -2.56 -1.55 24.85
CA LEU A 16 -1.48 -2.54 25.03
C LEU A 16 -1.74 -3.86 24.29
N VAL A 17 -2.97 -4.12 23.83
CA VAL A 17 -3.30 -5.31 23.02
C VAL A 17 -2.46 -5.42 21.74
N PRO A 18 -2.21 -4.34 20.96
CA PRO A 18 -1.35 -4.42 19.78
C PRO A 18 0.11 -4.78 20.12
N ALA A 19 0.62 -4.34 21.26
CA ALA A 19 1.98 -4.66 21.71
C ALA A 19 2.10 -6.15 22.10
N LEU A 20 1.06 -6.72 22.69
CA LEU A 20 0.98 -8.16 22.96
C LEU A 20 0.80 -8.99 21.69
N ALA A 21 0.06 -8.49 20.70
CA ALA A 21 -0.05 -9.12 19.38
C ALA A 21 1.30 -9.12 18.63
N TYR A 22 2.06 -8.03 18.72
CA TYR A 22 3.43 -7.94 18.21
C TYR A 22 4.39 -8.90 18.94
N ALA A 23 4.21 -9.10 20.25
CA ALA A 23 5.04 -10.02 21.04
C ALA A 23 4.67 -11.50 20.83
N ALA A 24 3.37 -11.81 20.69
CA ALA A 24 2.87 -13.17 20.40
C ALA A 24 3.13 -13.59 18.95
N GLY A 25 3.40 -12.64 18.05
CA GLY A 25 3.86 -12.85 16.68
C GLY A 25 5.36 -13.12 16.53
N GLY A 26 6.11 -13.39 17.61
CA GLY A 26 7.47 -13.89 17.53
C GLY A 26 8.50 -13.11 18.36
N GLY A 27 8.44 -13.23 19.68
CA GLY A 27 9.65 -13.10 20.49
C GLY A 27 10.69 -14.11 20.02
N GLY A 28 11.68 -13.65 19.25
CA GLY A 28 12.75 -14.50 18.71
C GLY A 28 12.44 -15.21 17.39
N ALA A 29 11.59 -14.64 16.52
CA ALA A 29 11.64 -15.04 15.11
C ALA A 29 12.94 -14.47 14.51
N THR A 30 14.00 -15.27 14.58
CA THR A 30 15.26 -15.10 13.84
C THR A 30 14.93 -14.67 12.42
N ASP A 31 15.46 -13.53 11.96
CA ASP A 31 15.33 -12.96 10.62
C ASP A 31 14.73 -13.94 9.61
N LEU A 32 13.41 -13.87 9.41
CA LEU A 32 12.79 -14.54 8.27
C LEU A 32 13.27 -13.79 7.04
N VAL A 33 14.40 -14.23 6.49
CA VAL A 33 14.97 -13.68 5.26
C VAL A 33 14.07 -14.16 4.11
N VAL A 34 13.14 -13.30 3.72
CA VAL A 34 12.28 -13.53 2.55
C VAL A 34 13.13 -13.23 1.32
N VAL A 35 13.40 -14.26 0.53
CA VAL A 35 14.16 -14.18 -0.72
C VAL A 35 13.25 -14.59 -1.87
N ALA A 36 13.25 -13.81 -2.95
CA ALA A 36 12.55 -14.15 -4.17
C ALA A 36 13.26 -15.29 -4.91
N ASP A 37 12.53 -16.34 -5.30
CA ASP A 37 13.09 -17.43 -6.10
C ASP A 37 13.21 -17.01 -7.58
N THR A 38 14.43 -16.71 -8.01
CA THR A 38 14.72 -16.23 -9.37
C THR A 38 14.95 -17.37 -10.38
N ARG A 39 15.00 -18.63 -9.92
CA ARG A 39 15.29 -19.80 -10.77
C ARG A 39 14.11 -20.23 -11.63
N VAL A 40 12.90 -19.89 -11.20
CA VAL A 40 11.64 -20.26 -11.86
C VAL A 40 11.13 -19.11 -12.75
N LEU A 41 11.85 -17.98 -12.81
CA LEU A 41 11.44 -16.81 -13.57
C LEU A 41 12.00 -16.85 -14.99
N ASP A 42 11.12 -17.14 -15.95
CA ASP A 42 11.46 -17.13 -17.39
C ASP A 42 11.42 -15.72 -18.01
N SER A 43 10.65 -14.80 -17.41
CA SER A 43 10.55 -13.42 -17.87
C SER A 43 11.71 -12.56 -17.36
N GLY A 44 12.50 -11.97 -18.26
CA GLY A 44 13.63 -11.11 -17.91
C GLY A 44 13.25 -9.89 -17.08
N ILE A 45 12.04 -9.33 -17.26
CA ILE A 45 11.55 -8.19 -16.48
C ILE A 45 11.21 -8.64 -15.05
N MET A 46 10.54 -9.79 -14.89
CA MET A 46 10.22 -10.33 -13.57
C MET A 46 11.49 -10.69 -12.81
N ARG A 47 12.46 -11.27 -13.52
CA ARG A 47 13.77 -11.58 -12.95
C ARG A 47 14.53 -10.34 -12.50
N TYR A 48 14.50 -9.25 -13.26
CA TYR A 48 15.09 -7.97 -12.85
C TYR A 48 14.51 -7.46 -11.52
N PHE A 49 13.20 -7.45 -11.37
CA PHE A 49 12.57 -7.00 -10.11
C PHE A 49 12.84 -7.95 -8.94
N ALA A 50 12.88 -9.27 -9.19
CA ALA A 50 13.22 -10.26 -8.18
C ALA A 50 14.70 -10.15 -7.74
N ASP A 51 15.62 -9.91 -8.68
CA ASP A 51 17.03 -9.68 -8.39
C ASP A 51 17.24 -8.36 -7.61
N LEU A 52 16.47 -7.31 -7.91
CA LEU A 52 16.47 -6.08 -7.11
C LEU A 52 15.96 -6.30 -5.70
N TYR A 53 14.86 -7.05 -5.53
CA TYR A 53 14.33 -7.39 -4.21
C TYR A 53 15.38 -8.09 -3.34
N ASN A 54 16.15 -9.00 -3.92
CA ASN A 54 17.18 -9.76 -3.20
C ASN A 54 18.48 -8.97 -2.95
N ASN A 55 18.94 -8.14 -3.89
CA ASN A 55 20.25 -7.49 -3.80
C ASN A 55 20.19 -6.02 -3.31
N ASN A 56 19.10 -5.31 -3.57
CA ASN A 56 18.96 -3.89 -3.22
C ASN A 56 17.48 -3.50 -2.98
N ILE A 57 17.02 -3.73 -1.75
CA ILE A 57 15.63 -3.48 -1.35
C ILE A 57 15.21 -2.01 -1.50
N THR A 58 16.15 -1.07 -1.35
CA THR A 58 15.86 0.37 -1.49
C THR A 58 15.53 0.73 -2.94
N MET A 59 16.30 0.22 -3.90
CA MET A 59 16.01 0.43 -5.31
C MET A 59 14.69 -0.24 -5.72
N PHE A 60 14.41 -1.43 -5.19
CA PHE A 60 13.11 -2.09 -5.38
C PHE A 60 11.94 -1.23 -4.86
N ALA A 61 12.07 -0.66 -3.65
CA ALA A 61 11.03 0.19 -3.07
C ALA A 61 10.78 1.48 -3.87
N ILE A 62 11.83 2.09 -4.42
CA ILE A 62 11.71 3.25 -5.31
C ILE A 62 10.94 2.87 -6.57
N TRP A 63 11.31 1.76 -7.22
CA TRP A 63 10.59 1.27 -8.39
C TRP A 63 9.12 0.98 -8.10
N ALA A 64 8.83 0.30 -7.00
CA ALA A 64 7.45 0.00 -6.60
C ALA A 64 6.64 1.28 -6.46
N THR A 65 7.18 2.30 -5.79
CA THR A 65 6.52 3.59 -5.57
C THR A 65 6.27 4.33 -6.89
N VAL A 66 7.29 4.42 -7.75
CA VAL A 66 7.19 5.09 -9.06
C VAL A 66 6.16 4.39 -9.94
N LEU A 67 6.21 3.06 -10.03
CA LEU A 67 5.26 2.29 -10.82
C LEU A 67 3.83 2.47 -10.31
N THR A 68 3.60 2.45 -8.99
CA THR A 68 2.27 2.72 -8.43
C THR A 68 1.76 4.10 -8.82
N ALA A 69 2.58 5.15 -8.71
CA ALA A 69 2.18 6.50 -9.11
C ALA A 69 1.88 6.60 -10.61
N VAL A 70 2.72 6.00 -11.45
CA VAL A 70 2.55 5.99 -12.91
C VAL A 70 1.29 5.24 -13.31
N TYR A 71 1.05 4.04 -12.78
CA TYR A 71 -0.16 3.27 -13.08
C TYR A 71 -1.43 3.96 -12.59
N GLY A 72 -1.39 4.58 -11.40
CA GLY A 72 -2.50 5.37 -10.88
C GLY A 72 -2.86 6.55 -11.78
N ALA A 73 -1.84 7.34 -12.19
CA ALA A 73 -2.03 8.45 -13.11
C ALA A 73 -2.51 7.98 -14.50
N PHE A 74 -1.94 6.89 -15.00
CA PHE A 74 -2.33 6.29 -16.28
C PHE A 74 -3.80 5.85 -16.28
N LEU A 75 -4.26 5.17 -15.22
CA LEU A 75 -5.66 4.75 -15.10
C LEU A 75 -6.60 5.95 -15.00
N GLY A 76 -6.23 6.99 -14.26
CA GLY A 76 -7.00 8.24 -14.21
C GLY A 76 -7.15 8.88 -15.59
N PHE A 77 -6.02 9.06 -16.29
CA PHE A 77 -6.02 9.60 -17.65
C PHE A 77 -6.82 8.73 -18.63
N PHE A 78 -6.69 7.41 -18.52
CA PHE A 78 -7.42 6.46 -19.36
C PHE A 78 -8.94 6.54 -19.13
N MET A 79 -9.37 6.73 -17.87
CA MET A 79 -10.78 6.93 -17.55
C MET A 79 -11.31 8.25 -18.13
N ASP A 80 -10.57 9.35 -17.96
CA ASP A 80 -10.94 10.65 -18.53
C ASP A 80 -11.08 10.59 -20.05
N PHE A 81 -10.20 9.83 -20.70
CA PHE A 81 -10.24 9.59 -22.13
C PHE A 81 -11.49 8.83 -22.57
N ILE A 82 -11.91 7.81 -21.83
CA ILE A 82 -13.15 7.08 -22.09
C ILE A 82 -14.37 7.99 -21.87
N MET A 83 -14.43 8.71 -20.75
CA MET A 83 -15.56 9.60 -20.41
C MET A 83 -15.77 10.70 -21.45
N THR A 84 -14.68 11.27 -21.98
CA THR A 84 -14.76 12.29 -23.04
C THR A 84 -15.39 11.73 -24.32
N ARG A 85 -15.18 10.44 -24.63
CA ARG A 85 -15.74 9.79 -25.83
C ARG A 85 -17.19 9.33 -25.67
N THR A 86 -17.65 9.10 -24.44
CA THR A 86 -19.04 8.71 -24.17
C THR A 86 -19.98 9.90 -24.02
N GLY A 87 -19.47 11.13 -24.16
CA GLY A 87 -20.28 12.36 -24.12
C GLY A 87 -20.57 12.88 -22.71
N LEU A 88 -19.97 12.28 -21.67
CA LEU A 88 -19.98 12.80 -20.30
C LEU A 88 -18.79 13.76 -20.14
N ASP A 89 -18.93 14.98 -20.66
CA ASP A 89 -17.94 16.02 -20.46
C ASP A 89 -18.17 16.73 -19.12
N LEU A 90 -17.38 16.34 -18.10
CA LEU A 90 -17.40 16.96 -16.77
C LEU A 90 -16.48 18.19 -16.68
N LYS A 91 -15.82 18.61 -17.77
CA LYS A 91 -14.89 19.75 -17.76
C LYS A 91 -15.61 21.09 -17.66
N SER A 92 -16.86 21.18 -18.10
CA SER A 92 -17.67 22.39 -17.99
C SER A 92 -18.92 22.14 -17.16
N ARG A 93 -18.90 22.61 -15.91
CA ARG A 93 -20.13 22.74 -15.12
C ARG A 93 -20.84 24.01 -15.62
N LYS A 94 -21.88 23.88 -16.43
CA LYS A 94 -22.93 24.91 -16.44
C LYS A 94 -23.61 24.83 -15.09
N ILE A 95 -23.32 25.78 -14.19
CA ILE A 95 -24.12 25.98 -12.99
C ILE A 95 -25.48 26.43 -13.50
N VAL A 96 -26.44 25.50 -13.56
CA VAL A 96 -27.84 25.84 -13.81
C VAL A 96 -28.37 26.34 -12.48
N GLU A 97 -28.08 27.60 -12.16
CA GLU A 97 -28.87 28.37 -11.19
C GLU A 97 -30.05 28.94 -11.96
N HIS A 98 -31.17 28.21 -11.98
CA HIS A 98 -32.54 28.70 -12.15
C HIS A 98 -33.52 27.66 -11.60
#